data_AF-A0A7W3JIF9-F1
#
_entry.id   AF-A0A7W3JIF9-F1
#
_cell.length_a   1.000
_cell.length_b   1.000
_cell.length_c   1.000
_cell.angle_alpha   90.00
_cell.angle_beta   90.00
_cell.angle_gamma   90.00
#
_symmetry.space_group_name_H-M   'P 1'
#
loop_
_entity.id
_entity.type
_entity.pdbx_description
1 polymer ?
#
loop_
_entity_poly.entity_id
_entity_poly.type
_entity_poly.pdbx_seq_one_letter_code
_entity_poly.pdbx_strand_id
1 'polypeptide(L)'
;MARSHLTLAALATAAVADLDVSAAAAHGSTTGSDYDSALLNGRTGEHWIIRVPRSQRAEARQSADLVALRALSAGVRGRLPFAVPQYRGQAPLGRTRGIVYDFVPGEHLTASRVTPGSGLPEVLGRGIAAIHSLPTSFVTDAGLTSHTPFEAMRSTASLVDRAASTRLLPAALLERWEAAIQDHLLWQFQPTVVNGSLDAGSILVSGDDVTGVLGWHDLQVGDPARDLAWLLGAPTAVEAAFEAYNTARGTSDHQLRHRATLYHELELAKWLLHGTSTKSTEVVDDAVELMGSLVDSLQLDRSGSIGAGSTAALDIDGVEKLLSSTERRHG
;
A
#
# COMPACT_ATOMS: atom_id res chain seq x y z
N MET A 1 -20.77 -16.66 -14.35
CA MET A 1 -21.84 -16.30 -13.40
C MET A 1 -21.21 -16.19 -12.02
N ALA A 2 -21.52 -15.15 -11.24
CA ALA A 2 -21.04 -15.03 -9.86
C ALA A 2 -21.64 -16.15 -9.00
N ARG A 3 -20.87 -16.71 -8.07
CA ARG A 3 -21.33 -17.81 -7.19
C ARG A 3 -22.28 -17.27 -6.12
N SER A 4 -23.31 -18.03 -5.76
CA SER A 4 -24.22 -17.62 -4.67
C SER A 4 -23.52 -17.70 -3.31
N HIS A 5 -23.87 -16.79 -2.41
CA HIS A 5 -23.33 -16.76 -1.04
C HIS A 5 -23.60 -18.06 -0.28
N LEU A 6 -24.72 -18.76 -0.56
CA LEU A 6 -25.01 -20.08 0.02
C LEU A 6 -24.04 -21.17 -0.47
N THR A 7 -23.65 -21.13 -1.76
CA THR A 7 -22.65 -22.07 -2.29
C THR A 7 -21.28 -21.82 -1.64
N LEU A 8 -20.95 -20.55 -1.44
CA LEU A 8 -19.71 -20.14 -0.76
C LEU A 8 -19.72 -20.53 0.73
N ALA A 9 -20.85 -20.41 1.42
CA ALA A 9 -21.00 -20.86 2.80
C ALA A 9 -20.79 -22.38 2.93
N ALA A 10 -21.38 -23.18 2.02
CA ALA A 10 -21.15 -24.63 1.99
C ALA A 10 -19.69 -25.00 1.70
N LEU A 11 -19.00 -24.22 0.85
CA LEU A 11 -17.56 -24.41 0.62
C LEU A 11 -16.74 -24.07 1.89
N ALA A 12 -17.16 -23.07 2.65
CA ALA A 12 -16.48 -22.65 3.88
C ALA A 12 -16.57 -23.71 4.98
N THR A 13 -17.73 -24.36 5.14
CA THR A 13 -17.89 -25.47 6.11
C THR A 13 -17.07 -26.70 5.73
N ALA A 14 -16.77 -26.90 4.45
CA ALA A 14 -15.81 -27.91 4.00
C ALA A 14 -14.34 -27.48 4.22
N ALA A 15 -14.06 -26.17 4.29
CA ALA A 15 -12.71 -25.62 4.40
C ALA A 15 -12.19 -25.56 5.84
N VAL A 16 -13.09 -25.44 6.82
CA VAL A 16 -12.77 -25.26 8.24
C VAL A 16 -13.58 -26.29 9.03
N ALA A 17 -12.90 -27.18 9.74
CA ALA A 17 -13.56 -28.13 10.62
C ALA A 17 -14.36 -27.38 11.71
N ASP A 18 -15.56 -27.91 12.03
CA ASP A 18 -16.45 -27.37 13.05
C ASP A 18 -16.92 -25.92 12.83
N LEU A 19 -16.84 -25.41 11.60
CA LEU A 19 -17.36 -24.10 11.25
C LEU A 19 -18.90 -24.10 11.27
N ASP A 20 -19.49 -23.59 12.35
CA ASP A 20 -20.94 -23.53 12.55
C ASP A 20 -21.54 -22.21 12.04
N VAL A 21 -21.87 -22.17 10.75
CA VAL A 21 -22.42 -21.01 10.05
C VAL A 21 -23.95 -20.93 10.25
N SER A 22 -24.42 -19.85 10.86
CA SER A 22 -25.84 -19.56 11.10
C SER A 22 -26.51 -18.80 9.95
N ALA A 23 -25.76 -17.95 9.27
CA ALA A 23 -26.23 -17.14 8.14
C ALA A 23 -25.09 -16.79 7.20
N ALA A 24 -25.42 -16.52 5.94
CA ALA A 24 -24.46 -16.03 4.94
C ALA A 24 -25.06 -14.89 4.14
N ALA A 25 -24.24 -13.90 3.80
CA ALA A 25 -24.62 -12.75 3.01
C ALA A 25 -23.62 -12.54 1.86
N ALA A 26 -24.09 -11.93 0.77
CA ALA A 26 -23.19 -11.46 -0.28
C ALA A 26 -22.24 -10.40 0.30
N HIS A 27 -20.99 -10.40 -0.15
CA HIS A 27 -19.99 -9.43 0.29
C HIS A 27 -19.15 -8.94 -0.90
N GLY A 28 -18.92 -7.63 -0.96
CA GLY A 28 -18.25 -6.97 -2.08
C GLY A 28 -19.14 -6.82 -3.32
N SER A 29 -18.57 -6.27 -4.39
CA SER A 29 -19.27 -6.14 -5.68
C SER A 29 -19.30 -7.48 -6.43
N THR A 30 -20.45 -7.85 -6.97
CA THR A 30 -20.61 -9.03 -7.83
C THR A 30 -20.10 -8.79 -9.26
N THR A 31 -19.95 -7.53 -9.67
CA THR A 31 -19.44 -7.08 -10.97
C THR A 31 -18.04 -6.48 -10.81
N GLY A 32 -17.11 -6.87 -11.68
CA GLY A 32 -15.73 -6.33 -11.70
C GLY A 32 -14.80 -6.78 -10.56
N SER A 33 -15.29 -7.47 -9.52
CA SER A 33 -14.43 -8.00 -8.44
C SER A 33 -13.53 -9.15 -8.91
N ASP A 34 -12.29 -9.15 -8.43
CA ASP A 34 -11.33 -10.26 -8.59
C ASP A 34 -11.79 -11.56 -7.89
N TYR A 35 -12.75 -11.47 -6.97
CA TYR A 35 -13.18 -12.57 -6.08
C TYR A 35 -14.70 -12.69 -6.00
N ASP A 36 -15.20 -13.92 -5.99
CA ASP A 36 -16.52 -14.22 -5.42
C ASP A 36 -16.36 -14.33 -3.89
N SER A 37 -17.13 -13.54 -3.13
CA SER A 37 -16.99 -13.46 -1.67
C SER A 37 -18.33 -13.55 -0.95
N ALA A 38 -18.32 -14.13 0.25
CA ALA A 38 -19.47 -14.16 1.14
C ALA A 38 -19.04 -13.90 2.59
N LEU A 39 -19.83 -13.09 3.29
CA LEU A 39 -19.76 -12.93 4.73
C LEU A 39 -20.51 -14.10 5.37
N LEU A 40 -19.89 -14.71 6.38
CA LEU A 40 -20.41 -15.86 7.12
C LEU A 40 -20.55 -15.45 8.57
N ASN A 41 -21.74 -15.66 9.14
CA ASN A 41 -22.01 -15.39 10.54
C ASN A 41 -22.03 -16.71 11.30
N GLY A 42 -21.24 -16.82 12.36
CA GLY A 42 -21.27 -17.93 13.31
C GLY A 42 -22.53 -17.91 14.16
N ARG A 43 -22.78 -19.01 14.88
CA ARG A 43 -23.85 -19.05 15.91
C ARG A 43 -23.47 -18.33 17.20
N THR A 44 -22.17 -18.24 17.48
CA THR A 44 -21.60 -17.67 18.69
C THR A 44 -21.13 -16.21 18.52
N GLY A 45 -21.43 -15.61 17.36
CA GLY A 45 -21.19 -14.19 17.07
C GLY A 45 -19.91 -13.89 16.29
N GLU A 46 -19.14 -14.91 15.91
CA GLU A 46 -17.97 -14.76 15.05
C GLU A 46 -18.39 -14.44 13.62
N HIS A 47 -17.50 -13.76 12.90
CA HIS A 47 -17.69 -13.44 11.50
C HIS A 47 -16.49 -13.90 10.68
N TRP A 48 -16.76 -14.55 9.56
CA TRP A 48 -15.73 -14.98 8.61
C TRP A 48 -16.06 -14.49 7.22
N ILE A 49 -15.04 -14.46 6.38
CA ILE A 49 -15.19 -14.19 4.95
C ILE A 49 -14.56 -15.33 4.16
N ILE A 50 -15.30 -15.89 3.21
CA ILE A 50 -14.75 -16.78 2.20
C ILE A 50 -14.52 -16.00 0.91
N ARG A 51 -13.36 -16.21 0.28
CA ARG A 51 -13.00 -15.62 -1.01
C ARG A 51 -12.55 -16.70 -1.97
N VAL A 52 -13.14 -16.70 -3.16
CA VAL A 52 -12.79 -17.58 -4.28
C VAL A 52 -12.33 -16.71 -5.45
N PRO A 53 -11.10 -16.88 -5.97
CA PRO A 53 -10.58 -16.04 -7.03
C PRO A 53 -11.29 -16.35 -8.36
N ARG A 54 -11.48 -15.31 -9.19
CA ARG A 54 -12.14 -15.41 -10.50
C ARG A 54 -11.16 -15.44 -11.67
N SER A 55 -9.88 -15.23 -11.41
CA SER A 55 -8.80 -15.23 -12.41
C SER A 55 -7.53 -15.83 -11.83
N GLN A 56 -6.61 -16.25 -12.71
CA GLN A 56 -5.29 -16.74 -12.29
C GLN A 56 -4.48 -15.66 -11.56
N ARG A 57 -4.63 -14.39 -11.96
CA ARG A 57 -4.01 -13.24 -11.29
C ARG A 57 -4.52 -13.10 -9.85
N ALA A 58 -5.83 -13.18 -9.66
CA ALA A 58 -6.45 -13.13 -8.33
C ALA A 58 -6.01 -14.32 -7.47
N GLU A 59 -5.92 -15.52 -8.05
CA GLU A 59 -5.43 -16.70 -7.34
C GLU A 59 -3.96 -16.59 -6.91
N ALA A 60 -3.10 -16.04 -7.78
CA ALA A 60 -1.70 -15.76 -7.45
C ALA A 60 -1.62 -14.73 -6.30
N ARG A 61 -2.37 -13.63 -6.40
CA ARG A 61 -2.44 -12.60 -5.33
C ARG A 61 -2.92 -13.17 -4.00
N GLN A 62 -3.98 -13.99 -4.02
CA GLN A 62 -4.50 -14.64 -2.81
C GLN A 62 -3.51 -15.64 -2.20
N SER A 63 -2.70 -16.29 -3.04
CA SER A 63 -1.67 -17.22 -2.58
C SER A 63 -0.53 -16.48 -1.89
N ALA A 64 -0.06 -15.37 -2.46
CA ALA A 64 0.94 -14.50 -1.85
C ALA A 64 0.43 -13.90 -0.53
N ASP A 65 -0.82 -13.43 -0.51
CA ASP A 65 -1.50 -12.93 0.69
C ASP A 65 -1.51 -14.00 1.80
N LEU A 66 -1.82 -15.25 1.47
CA LEU A 66 -1.79 -16.35 2.45
C LEU A 66 -0.40 -16.60 3.04
N VAL A 67 0.66 -16.50 2.24
CA VAL A 67 2.05 -16.64 2.74
C VAL A 67 2.35 -15.52 3.74
N ALA A 68 2.04 -14.28 3.39
CA ALA A 68 2.23 -13.12 4.26
C ALA A 68 1.42 -13.22 5.56
N LEU A 69 0.14 -13.57 5.48
CA LEU A 69 -0.71 -13.73 6.66
C LEU A 69 -0.22 -14.83 7.60
N ARG A 70 0.40 -15.89 7.08
CA ARG A 70 1.02 -16.95 7.91
C ARG A 70 2.31 -16.49 8.57
N ALA A 71 3.09 -15.63 7.92
CA ALA A 71 4.30 -15.03 8.48
C ALA A 71 3.97 -14.06 9.65
N LEU A 72 2.85 -13.35 9.56
CA LEU A 72 2.34 -12.49 10.62
C LEU A 72 1.77 -13.33 11.78
N SER A 73 2.65 -13.82 12.66
CA SER A 73 2.25 -14.57 13.86
C SER A 73 1.40 -13.73 14.83
N ALA A 74 0.75 -14.38 15.80
CA ALA A 74 -0.02 -13.66 16.84
C ALA A 74 0.82 -12.60 17.58
N GLY A 75 2.10 -12.89 17.87
CA GLY A 75 3.01 -11.94 18.52
C GLY A 75 3.39 -10.76 17.63
N VAL A 76 3.49 -10.95 16.32
CA VAL A 76 3.72 -9.85 15.35
C VAL A 76 2.46 -9.00 15.22
N ARG A 77 1.29 -9.62 15.05
CA ARG A 77 0.00 -8.92 14.95
C ARG A 77 -0.33 -8.11 16.19
N GLY A 78 0.01 -8.62 17.38
CA GLY A 78 -0.20 -7.91 18.65
C GLY A 78 0.58 -6.60 18.78
N ARG A 79 1.50 -6.29 17.86
CA ARG A 79 2.22 -5.01 17.79
C ARG A 79 1.54 -3.99 16.89
N LEU A 80 0.51 -4.38 16.14
CA LEU A 80 -0.21 -3.50 15.23
C LEU A 80 -1.43 -2.89 15.94
N PRO A 81 -1.73 -1.59 15.74
CA PRO A 81 -2.86 -0.92 16.38
C PRO A 81 -4.20 -1.24 15.69
N PHE A 82 -4.22 -2.16 14.73
CA PHE A 82 -5.37 -2.53 13.92
C PHE A 82 -5.37 -4.04 13.65
N ALA A 83 -6.51 -4.57 13.22
CA ALA A 83 -6.65 -5.98 12.90
C ALA A 83 -6.01 -6.36 11.56
N VAL A 84 -5.50 -7.58 11.49
CA VAL A 84 -5.01 -8.23 10.27
C VAL A 84 -5.82 -9.52 10.06
N PRO A 85 -6.34 -9.79 8.85
CA PRO A 85 -7.12 -11.01 8.58
C PRO A 85 -6.37 -12.28 8.97
N GLN A 86 -7.02 -13.21 9.67
CA GLN A 86 -6.41 -14.51 10.00
C GLN A 86 -6.90 -15.58 9.01
N TYR A 87 -5.99 -16.42 8.53
CA TYR A 87 -6.36 -17.61 7.76
C TYR A 87 -7.04 -18.65 8.67
N ARG A 88 -8.18 -19.18 8.25
CA ARG A 88 -8.92 -20.22 8.98
C ARG A 88 -8.92 -21.57 8.28
N GLY A 89 -9.01 -21.59 6.96
CA GLY A 89 -9.05 -22.84 6.20
C GLY A 89 -9.17 -22.63 4.70
N GLN A 90 -9.07 -23.71 3.94
CA GLN A 90 -9.28 -23.68 2.50
C GLN A 90 -9.92 -24.98 2.00
N ALA A 91 -10.71 -24.88 0.94
CA ALA A 91 -11.30 -26.04 0.27
C ALA A 91 -11.14 -25.95 -1.24
N PRO A 92 -10.90 -27.08 -1.93
CA PRO A 92 -10.78 -27.10 -3.38
C PRO A 92 -12.13 -26.78 -4.04
N LEU A 93 -12.08 -26.10 -5.18
CA LEU A 93 -13.25 -25.81 -6.01
C LEU A 93 -12.87 -25.87 -7.49
N GLY A 94 -13.10 -27.03 -8.10
CA GLY A 94 -12.71 -27.28 -9.49
C GLY A 94 -11.20 -27.13 -9.67
N ARG A 95 -10.78 -26.14 -10.47
CA ARG A 95 -9.35 -25.84 -10.75
C ARG A 95 -8.74 -24.78 -9.83
N THR A 96 -9.51 -24.25 -8.90
CA THR A 96 -9.05 -23.23 -7.94
C THR A 96 -9.45 -23.65 -6.51
N ARG A 97 -9.41 -22.72 -5.55
CA ARG A 97 -9.82 -22.98 -4.15
C ARG A 97 -10.52 -21.78 -3.54
N GLY A 98 -11.36 -22.05 -2.54
CA GLY A 98 -11.87 -21.04 -1.63
C GLY A 98 -11.01 -20.98 -0.38
N ILE A 99 -10.76 -19.77 0.12
CA ILE A 99 -10.04 -19.54 1.38
C ILE A 99 -10.94 -18.79 2.33
N VAL A 100 -11.01 -19.28 3.57
CA VAL A 100 -11.76 -18.69 4.68
C VAL A 100 -10.80 -17.91 5.57
N TYR A 101 -11.19 -16.69 5.90
CA TYR A 101 -10.48 -15.80 6.80
C TYR A 101 -11.42 -15.31 7.90
N ASP A 102 -10.87 -14.79 8.99
CA ASP A 102 -11.62 -13.90 9.87
C ASP A 102 -12.11 -12.68 9.10
N PHE A 103 -13.34 -12.28 9.39
CA PHE A 103 -13.86 -11.01 8.92
C PHE A 103 -13.32 -9.89 9.81
N VAL A 104 -12.75 -8.87 9.19
CA VAL A 104 -12.30 -7.66 9.88
C VAL A 104 -13.39 -6.59 9.71
N PRO A 105 -14.05 -6.14 10.78
CA PRO A 105 -15.10 -5.11 10.68
C PRO A 105 -14.53 -3.76 10.25
N GLY A 106 -15.30 -3.01 9.47
CA GLY A 106 -14.98 -1.66 9.04
C GLY A 106 -15.45 -1.39 7.62
N GLU A 107 -15.42 -0.12 7.24
CA GLU A 107 -15.68 0.33 5.88
C GLU A 107 -14.35 0.57 5.16
N HIS A 108 -14.29 0.28 3.86
CA HIS A 108 -13.13 0.67 3.07
C HIS A 108 -12.95 2.19 3.09
N LEU A 109 -11.74 2.64 3.40
CA LEU A 109 -11.41 4.05 3.33
C LEU A 109 -11.50 4.54 1.88
N THR A 110 -12.13 5.70 1.69
CA THR A 110 -12.07 6.45 0.44
C THR A 110 -11.12 7.62 0.61
N ALA A 111 -10.32 7.93 -0.41
CA ALA A 111 -9.36 9.03 -0.34
C ALA A 111 -10.03 10.37 0.05
N SER A 112 -11.29 10.58 -0.35
CA SER A 112 -12.11 11.75 0.01
C SER A 112 -12.37 11.92 1.51
N ARG A 113 -12.23 10.87 2.32
CA ARG A 113 -12.39 10.94 3.79
C ARG A 113 -11.11 11.40 4.49
N VAL A 114 -9.96 11.40 3.81
CA VAL A 114 -8.70 11.85 4.37
C VAL A 114 -8.67 13.37 4.31
N THR A 115 -9.32 14.01 5.27
CA THR A 115 -9.47 15.48 5.34
C THR A 115 -8.79 16.06 6.58
N PRO A 116 -8.33 17.32 6.53
CA PRO A 116 -7.79 18.00 7.71
C PRO A 116 -8.79 18.03 8.86
N GLY A 117 -8.32 17.80 10.09
CA GLY A 117 -9.12 17.88 11.31
C GLY A 117 -9.98 16.64 11.62
N SER A 118 -10.00 15.62 10.75
CA SER A 118 -10.68 14.34 11.03
C SER A 118 -9.88 13.40 11.94
N GLY A 119 -8.58 13.67 12.19
CA GLY A 119 -7.70 12.75 12.94
C GLY A 119 -7.28 11.49 12.17
N LEU A 120 -7.99 11.15 11.07
CA LEU A 120 -7.65 10.04 10.18
C LEU A 120 -6.22 10.13 9.63
N PRO A 121 -5.73 11.30 9.13
CA PRO A 121 -4.35 11.39 8.63
C PRO A 121 -3.32 10.94 9.68
N GLU A 122 -3.47 11.39 10.92
CA GLU A 122 -2.56 11.06 12.00
C GLU A 122 -2.65 9.59 12.41
N VAL A 123 -3.86 9.01 12.44
CA VAL A 123 -4.06 7.58 12.70
C VAL A 123 -3.45 6.73 11.58
N LEU A 124 -3.61 7.13 10.32
CA LEU A 124 -3.00 6.46 9.16
C LEU A 124 -1.47 6.49 9.24
N GLY A 125 -0.88 7.66 9.50
CA GLY A 125 0.56 7.81 9.68
C GLY A 125 1.12 6.91 10.79
N ARG A 126 0.44 6.88 11.95
CA ARG A 126 0.81 5.98 13.06
C ARG A 126 0.65 4.50 12.71
N GLY A 127 -0.41 4.15 11.99
CA GLY A 127 -0.66 2.77 11.53
C GLY A 127 0.43 2.27 10.60
N ILE A 128 0.81 3.06 9.60
CA ILE A 128 1.91 2.75 8.67
C ILE A 128 3.24 2.66 9.44
N ALA A 129 3.50 3.59 10.36
CA ALA A 129 4.69 3.55 11.21
C ALA A 129 4.77 2.26 12.06
N ALA A 130 3.63 1.74 12.54
CA ALA A 130 3.58 0.49 13.28
C ALA A 130 3.96 -0.72 12.40
N ILE A 131 3.50 -0.77 11.14
CA ILE A 131 3.94 -1.78 10.16
C ILE A 131 5.47 -1.72 10.01
N HIS A 132 6.00 -0.52 9.77
CA HIS A 132 7.43 -0.35 9.50
C HIS A 132 8.32 -0.53 10.74
N SER A 133 7.74 -0.60 11.93
CA SER A 133 8.42 -0.88 13.19
C SER A 133 8.41 -2.37 13.57
N LEU A 134 7.76 -3.22 12.77
CA LEU A 134 7.82 -4.66 12.98
C LEU A 134 9.25 -5.20 12.76
N PRO A 135 9.67 -6.25 13.48
CA PRO A 135 10.98 -6.86 13.26
C PRO A 135 11.09 -7.40 11.83
N THR A 136 12.17 -7.11 11.11
CA THR A 136 12.37 -7.63 9.75
C THR A 136 12.60 -9.14 9.71
N SER A 137 13.01 -9.75 10.83
CA SER A 137 13.36 -11.18 10.90
C SER A 137 12.20 -12.10 10.51
N PHE A 138 10.95 -11.79 10.89
CA PHE A 138 9.84 -12.69 10.55
C PHE A 138 9.56 -12.71 9.03
N VAL A 139 9.91 -11.64 8.31
CA VAL A 139 9.78 -11.57 6.86
C VAL A 139 10.85 -12.45 6.22
N THR A 140 12.11 -12.34 6.67
CA THR A 140 13.21 -13.17 6.16
C THR A 140 13.04 -14.65 6.51
N ASP A 141 12.60 -14.97 7.73
CA ASP A 141 12.38 -16.34 8.20
C ASP A 141 11.24 -17.02 7.42
N ALA A 142 10.26 -16.25 6.94
CA ALA A 142 9.19 -16.73 6.09
C ALA A 142 9.59 -16.87 4.60
N GLY A 143 10.81 -16.49 4.23
CA GLY A 143 11.29 -16.51 2.85
C GLY A 143 10.62 -15.46 1.95
N LEU A 144 10.06 -14.41 2.54
CA LEU A 144 9.49 -13.28 1.81
C LEU A 144 10.62 -12.37 1.28
N THR A 145 10.27 -11.57 0.28
CA THR A 145 11.22 -10.70 -0.41
C THR A 145 11.84 -9.67 0.54
N SER A 146 13.12 -9.38 0.33
CA SER A 146 13.83 -8.29 0.97
C SER A 146 14.59 -7.50 -0.10
N HIS A 147 14.29 -6.21 -0.19
CA HIS A 147 14.95 -5.30 -1.11
C HIS A 147 15.88 -4.35 -0.36
N THR A 148 17.14 -4.37 -0.77
CA THR A 148 18.12 -3.34 -0.45
C THR A 148 17.77 -2.02 -1.15
N PRO A 149 18.32 -0.88 -0.71
CA PRO A 149 18.09 0.39 -1.40
C PRO A 149 18.54 0.39 -2.86
N PHE A 150 19.63 -0.33 -3.18
CA PHE A 150 20.08 -0.53 -4.55
C PHE A 150 19.06 -1.32 -5.39
N GLU A 151 18.47 -2.38 -4.84
CA GLU A 151 17.43 -3.15 -5.54
C GLU A 151 16.13 -2.35 -5.73
N ALA A 152 15.77 -1.52 -4.74
CA ALA A 152 14.64 -0.59 -4.87
C ALA A 152 14.87 0.40 -6.01
N MET A 153 16.05 1.03 -6.06
CA MET A 153 16.45 1.94 -7.15
C MET A 153 16.43 1.25 -8.50
N ARG A 154 17.04 0.05 -8.60
CA ARG A 154 17.08 -0.73 -9.85
C ARG A 154 15.68 -1.15 -10.32
N SER A 155 14.80 -1.56 -9.41
CA SER A 155 13.41 -1.88 -9.74
C SER A 155 12.67 -0.66 -10.26
N THR A 156 12.92 0.52 -9.69
CA THR A 156 12.34 1.77 -10.15
C THR A 156 12.87 2.14 -11.55
N ALA A 157 14.17 2.03 -11.79
CA ALA A 157 14.76 2.26 -13.11
C ALA A 157 14.15 1.33 -14.18
N SER A 158 14.04 0.02 -13.86
CA SER A 158 13.43 -0.93 -14.78
C SER A 158 11.96 -0.64 -15.10
N LEU A 159 11.21 -0.08 -14.14
CA LEU A 159 9.83 0.36 -14.39
C LEU A 159 9.79 1.56 -15.35
N VAL A 160 10.64 2.55 -15.11
CA VAL A 160 10.76 3.74 -15.98
C VAL A 160 11.19 3.35 -17.39
N ASP A 161 12.20 2.49 -17.55
CA ASP A 161 12.66 1.99 -18.85
C ASP A 161 11.53 1.32 -19.64
N ARG A 162 10.73 0.49 -18.95
CA ARG A 162 9.57 -0.17 -19.57
C ARG A 162 8.52 0.85 -20.00
N ALA A 163 8.21 1.83 -19.17
CA ALA A 163 7.26 2.89 -19.52
C ALA A 163 7.78 3.73 -20.70
N ALA A 164 9.06 4.11 -20.71
CA ALA A 164 9.70 4.83 -21.80
C ALA A 164 9.67 4.03 -23.11
N SER A 165 9.82 2.69 -23.05
CA SER A 165 9.76 1.83 -24.24
C SER A 165 8.41 1.85 -24.98
N THR A 166 7.33 2.29 -24.32
CA THR A 166 6.02 2.50 -24.96
C THR A 166 6.00 3.69 -25.91
N ARG A 167 6.96 4.62 -25.78
CA ARG A 167 7.03 5.93 -26.47
C ARG A 167 5.84 6.86 -26.20
N LEU A 168 5.05 6.57 -25.17
CA LEU A 168 3.90 7.39 -24.75
C LEU A 168 4.18 8.19 -23.48
N LEU A 169 5.32 7.93 -22.81
CA LEU A 169 5.74 8.65 -21.62
C LEU A 169 6.21 10.08 -21.99
N PRO A 170 5.66 11.15 -21.40
CA PRO A 170 6.14 12.52 -21.64
C PRO A 170 7.62 12.69 -21.25
N ALA A 171 8.39 13.38 -22.11
CA ALA A 171 9.83 13.56 -21.92
C ALA A 171 10.19 14.26 -20.60
N ALA A 172 9.36 15.23 -20.16
CA ALA A 172 9.58 15.94 -18.90
C ALA A 172 9.46 15.02 -17.67
N LEU A 173 8.55 14.03 -17.69
CA LEU A 173 8.44 13.04 -16.61
C LEU A 173 9.61 12.04 -16.66
N LEU A 174 10.01 11.62 -17.86
CA LEU A 174 11.17 10.74 -18.03
C LEU A 174 12.44 11.39 -17.44
N GLU A 175 12.75 12.62 -17.83
CA GLU A 175 13.91 13.36 -17.31
C GLU A 175 13.85 13.53 -15.79
N ARG A 176 12.68 13.89 -15.25
CA ARG A 176 12.45 14.04 -13.81
C ARG A 176 12.69 12.74 -13.04
N TRP A 177 12.16 11.62 -13.53
CA TRP A 177 12.30 10.33 -12.86
C TRP A 177 13.71 9.76 -12.99
N GLU A 178 14.37 9.94 -14.14
CA GLU A 178 15.78 9.57 -14.32
C GLU A 178 16.70 10.35 -13.37
N ALA A 179 16.47 11.66 -13.21
CA ALA A 179 17.21 12.48 -12.25
C ALA A 179 17.05 11.97 -10.81
N ALA A 180 15.84 11.58 -10.41
CA ALA A 180 15.57 10.99 -9.09
C ALA A 180 16.27 9.64 -8.91
N ILE A 181 16.26 8.78 -9.94
CA ILE A 181 16.96 7.50 -9.93
C ILE A 181 18.48 7.70 -9.78
N GLN A 182 19.04 8.72 -10.42
CA GLN A 182 20.47 9.04 -10.38
C GLN A 182 20.90 9.73 -9.07
N ASP A 183 19.97 10.29 -8.28
CA ASP A 183 20.28 10.90 -6.99
C ASP A 183 20.58 9.85 -5.92
N HIS A 184 21.87 9.58 -5.69
CA HIS A 184 22.34 8.66 -4.66
C HIS A 184 21.89 9.00 -3.23
N LEU A 185 21.59 10.26 -2.91
CA LEU A 185 21.09 10.64 -1.57
C LEU A 185 19.65 10.19 -1.38
N LEU A 186 18.84 10.25 -2.44
CA LEU A 186 17.45 9.81 -2.42
C LEU A 186 17.34 8.36 -1.93
N TRP A 187 18.23 7.49 -2.42
CA TRP A 187 18.25 6.05 -2.15
C TRP A 187 19.04 5.67 -0.89
N GLN A 188 19.48 6.61 -0.05
CA GLN A 188 20.08 6.31 1.25
C GLN A 188 19.01 6.22 2.33
N PHE A 189 18.41 5.04 2.47
CA PHE A 189 17.42 4.76 3.51
C PHE A 189 17.67 3.41 4.18
N GLN A 190 17.08 3.23 5.36
CA GLN A 190 17.09 1.95 6.07
C GLN A 190 15.85 1.13 5.67
N PRO A 191 16.01 -0.04 5.02
CA PRO A 191 14.87 -0.89 4.68
C PRO A 191 14.13 -1.37 5.94
N THR A 192 12.80 -1.42 5.85
CA THR A 192 11.90 -1.83 6.92
C THR A 192 10.85 -2.81 6.40
N VAL A 193 10.09 -3.44 7.29
CA VAL A 193 8.88 -4.17 6.87
C VAL A 193 7.93 -3.17 6.21
N VAL A 194 7.35 -3.53 5.07
CA VAL A 194 6.33 -2.75 4.35
C VAL A 194 5.21 -3.67 3.88
N ASN A 195 3.97 -3.17 3.84
CA ASN A 195 2.88 -3.85 3.15
C ASN A 195 3.18 -3.99 1.65
N GLY A 196 3.80 -2.97 1.05
CA GLY A 196 4.34 -2.99 -0.31
C GLY A 196 3.33 -2.61 -1.40
N SER A 197 2.04 -2.62 -1.08
CA SER A 197 0.93 -2.39 -2.03
C SER A 197 -0.21 -1.58 -1.39
N LEU A 198 0.10 -0.81 -0.36
CA LEU A 198 -0.90 -0.12 0.44
C LEU A 198 -1.58 0.99 -0.37
N ASP A 199 -2.91 1.02 -0.30
CA ASP A 199 -3.77 2.07 -0.86
C ASP A 199 -4.95 2.34 0.08
N ALA A 200 -5.79 3.33 -0.25
CA ALA A 200 -6.99 3.61 0.54
C ALA A 200 -7.93 2.40 0.65
N GLY A 201 -8.05 1.61 -0.43
CA GLY A 201 -8.89 0.40 -0.47
C GLY A 201 -8.39 -0.72 0.45
N SER A 202 -7.13 -0.69 0.85
CA SER A 202 -6.52 -1.65 1.76
C SER A 202 -6.84 -1.34 3.24
N ILE A 203 -7.29 -0.12 3.54
CA ILE A 203 -7.57 0.33 4.90
C ILE A 203 -9.06 0.18 5.21
N LEU A 204 -9.36 -0.41 6.38
CA LEU A 204 -10.69 -0.43 6.97
C LEU A 204 -10.76 0.59 8.11
N VAL A 205 -11.85 1.35 8.14
CA VAL A 205 -12.10 2.39 9.15
C VAL A 205 -13.46 2.23 9.83
N SER A 206 -13.57 2.76 11.04
CA SER A 206 -14.83 2.99 11.75
C SER A 206 -14.76 4.35 12.43
N GLY A 207 -15.58 5.30 11.99
CA GLY A 207 -15.38 6.70 12.33
C GLY A 207 -14.01 7.19 11.83
N ASP A 208 -13.19 7.66 12.77
CA ASP A 208 -11.84 8.20 12.52
C ASP A 208 -10.72 7.24 12.95
N ASP A 209 -11.07 6.00 13.30
CA ASP A 209 -10.12 4.96 13.69
C ASP A 209 -9.91 3.94 12.56
N VAL A 210 -8.67 3.45 12.44
CA VAL A 210 -8.31 2.34 11.54
C VAL A 210 -8.62 1.03 12.26
N THR A 211 -9.59 0.27 11.76
CA THR A 211 -9.98 -1.02 12.33
C THR A 211 -9.15 -2.17 11.78
N GLY A 212 -8.63 -2.03 10.55
CA GLY A 212 -7.86 -3.11 9.93
C GLY A 212 -7.12 -2.73 8.67
N VAL A 213 -6.15 -3.57 8.30
CA VAL A 213 -5.42 -3.49 7.04
C VAL A 213 -5.52 -4.83 6.31
N LEU A 214 -5.94 -4.76 5.05
CA LEU A 214 -6.10 -5.88 4.13
C LEU A 214 -4.97 -5.90 3.09
N GLY A 215 -4.91 -6.95 2.27
CA GLY A 215 -4.06 -6.97 1.07
C GLY A 215 -2.56 -7.08 1.34
N TRP A 216 -2.15 -8.08 2.13
CA TRP A 216 -0.75 -8.31 2.53
C TRP A 216 0.10 -9.06 1.51
N HIS A 217 -0.44 -9.29 0.30
CA HIS A 217 0.21 -10.06 -0.76
C HIS A 217 1.62 -9.59 -1.17
N ASP A 218 1.96 -8.31 -1.00
CA ASP A 218 3.27 -7.75 -1.35
C ASP A 218 4.14 -7.46 -0.11
N LEU A 219 3.82 -8.08 1.04
CA LEU A 219 4.58 -7.94 2.28
C LEU A 219 6.05 -8.32 2.08
N GLN A 220 6.94 -7.39 2.44
CA GLN A 220 8.37 -7.52 2.19
C GLN A 220 9.17 -6.62 3.13
N VAL A 221 10.50 -6.77 3.09
CA VAL A 221 11.41 -5.73 3.58
C VAL A 221 11.77 -4.81 2.41
N GLY A 222 11.65 -3.51 2.57
CA GLY A 222 11.90 -2.57 1.48
C GLY A 222 11.83 -1.11 1.89
N ASP A 223 11.58 -0.23 0.91
CA ASP A 223 11.52 1.21 1.11
C ASP A 223 10.20 1.63 1.80
N PRO A 224 10.25 2.21 3.01
CA PRO A 224 9.05 2.70 3.70
C PRO A 224 8.26 3.75 2.91
N ALA A 225 8.88 4.46 1.96
CA ALA A 225 8.20 5.47 1.16
C ALA A 225 7.05 4.89 0.30
N ARG A 226 7.09 3.59 -0.02
CA ARG A 226 6.06 2.92 -0.84
C ARG A 226 4.68 2.95 -0.19
N ASP A 227 4.60 2.64 1.10
CA ASP A 227 3.32 2.57 1.82
C ASP A 227 2.74 3.96 2.13
N LEU A 228 3.54 5.02 1.97
CA LEU A 228 3.11 6.41 2.16
C LEU A 228 2.73 7.11 0.84
N ALA A 229 3.16 6.57 -0.31
CA ALA A 229 3.00 7.20 -1.61
C ALA A 229 1.54 7.52 -1.97
N TRP A 230 0.60 6.64 -1.63
CA TRP A 230 -0.82 6.83 -1.93
C TRP A 230 -1.44 8.03 -1.19
N LEU A 231 -0.89 8.43 -0.02
CA LEU A 231 -1.38 9.58 0.74
C LEU A 231 -1.19 10.91 0.01
N LEU A 232 -0.25 10.98 -0.95
CA LEU A 232 -0.04 12.17 -1.77
C LEU A 232 -1.23 12.46 -2.71
N GLY A 233 -2.13 11.48 -2.92
CA GLY A 233 -3.41 11.71 -3.59
C GLY A 233 -4.43 12.47 -2.74
N ALA A 234 -4.14 12.73 -1.45
CA ALA A 234 -4.97 13.53 -0.54
C ALA A 234 -4.18 14.75 0.00
N PRO A 235 -3.86 15.74 -0.87
CA PRO A 235 -2.84 16.76 -0.59
C PRO A 235 -3.17 17.69 0.57
N THR A 236 -4.45 17.91 0.88
CA THR A 236 -4.86 18.80 1.97
C THR A 236 -4.52 18.22 3.34
N ALA A 237 -4.41 16.90 3.46
CA ALA A 237 -4.29 16.19 4.74
C ALA A 237 -2.98 15.39 4.87
N VAL A 238 -2.17 15.33 3.81
CA VAL A 238 -0.95 14.51 3.76
C VAL A 238 0.10 14.91 4.80
N GLU A 239 0.22 16.20 5.12
CA GLU A 239 1.25 16.68 6.05
C GLU A 239 1.08 16.08 7.45
N ALA A 240 -0.14 16.10 7.99
CA ALA A 240 -0.45 15.53 9.29
C ALA A 240 -0.15 14.02 9.36
N ALA A 241 -0.37 13.28 8.26
CA ALA A 241 -0.02 11.87 8.18
C ALA A 241 1.50 11.64 8.19
N PHE A 242 2.27 12.42 7.43
CA PHE A 242 3.73 12.32 7.39
C PHE A 242 4.36 12.75 8.73
N GLU A 243 3.85 13.80 9.37
CA GLU A 243 4.29 14.24 10.69
C GLU A 243 4.03 13.17 11.75
N ALA A 244 2.83 12.59 11.78
CA ALA A 244 2.48 11.51 12.71
C ALA A 244 3.34 10.26 12.47
N TYR A 245 3.59 9.91 11.21
CA TYR A 245 4.49 8.82 10.82
C TYR A 245 5.91 9.05 11.33
N ASN A 246 6.50 10.22 11.04
CA ASN A 246 7.87 10.56 11.43
C ASN A 246 8.02 10.59 12.95
N THR A 247 7.04 11.15 13.66
CA THR A 247 7.00 11.17 15.13
C THR A 247 6.98 9.76 15.70
N ALA A 248 6.14 8.87 15.16
CA ALA A 248 6.03 7.49 15.62
C ALA A 248 7.28 6.65 15.31
N ARG A 249 7.94 6.90 14.17
CA ARG A 249 9.18 6.20 13.79
C ARG A 249 10.40 6.66 14.57
N GLY A 250 10.43 7.92 15.01
CA GLY A 250 11.60 8.53 15.66
C GLY A 250 12.83 8.63 14.75
N THR A 251 12.67 8.49 13.42
CA THR A 251 13.75 8.53 12.42
C THR A 251 13.62 9.76 11.53
N SER A 252 14.75 10.37 11.17
CA SER A 252 14.82 11.54 10.28
C SER A 252 15.24 11.15 8.85
N ASP A 253 14.43 10.34 8.18
CA ASP A 253 14.61 10.11 6.74
C ASP A 253 14.09 11.33 5.97
N HIS A 254 14.98 12.29 5.74
CA HIS A 254 14.67 13.53 5.03
C HIS A 254 14.26 13.31 3.56
N GLN A 255 14.58 12.14 2.99
CA GLN A 255 14.30 11.81 1.59
C GLN A 255 13.02 10.99 1.42
N LEU A 256 12.38 10.59 2.52
CA LEU A 256 11.15 9.79 2.52
C LEU A 256 10.05 10.40 1.66
N ARG A 257 9.78 11.70 1.82
CA ARG A 257 8.72 12.39 1.07
C ARG A 257 9.04 12.45 -0.41
N HIS A 258 10.29 12.73 -0.78
CA HIS A 258 10.72 12.73 -2.18
C HIS A 258 10.57 11.35 -2.82
N ARG A 259 10.96 10.27 -2.11
CA ARG A 259 10.74 8.90 -2.60
C ARG A 259 9.26 8.55 -2.69
N ALA A 260 8.43 8.99 -1.75
CA ALA A 260 6.99 8.77 -1.79
C ALA A 260 6.37 9.49 -2.99
N THR A 261 6.81 10.71 -3.29
CA THR A 261 6.42 11.46 -4.50
C THR A 261 6.81 10.70 -5.77
N LEU A 262 8.04 10.19 -5.85
CA LEU A 262 8.45 9.37 -6.99
C LEU A 262 7.53 8.16 -7.16
N TYR A 263 7.28 7.40 -6.09
CA TYR A 263 6.40 6.23 -6.17
C TYR A 263 4.97 6.59 -6.54
N HIS A 264 4.45 7.72 -6.06
CA HIS A 264 3.13 8.21 -6.42
C HIS A 264 3.04 8.55 -7.92
N GLU A 265 4.01 9.31 -8.45
CA GLU A 265 4.07 9.64 -9.88
C GLU A 265 4.21 8.38 -10.75
N LEU A 266 4.97 7.37 -10.29
CA LEU A 266 5.17 6.11 -11.00
C LEU A 266 3.92 5.21 -11.05
N GLU A 267 2.87 5.48 -10.28
CA GLU A 267 1.59 4.79 -10.47
C GLU A 267 1.00 5.07 -11.87
N LEU A 268 1.24 6.25 -12.43
CA LEU A 268 0.84 6.57 -13.80
C LEU A 268 1.57 5.71 -14.83
N ALA A 269 2.87 5.47 -14.61
CA ALA A 269 3.66 4.57 -15.44
C ALA A 269 3.15 3.12 -15.36
N LYS A 270 2.78 2.65 -14.15
CA LYS A 270 2.17 1.33 -13.96
C LYS A 270 0.81 1.23 -14.67
N TRP A 271 0.01 2.29 -14.63
CA TRP A 271 -1.29 2.35 -15.30
C TRP A 271 -1.16 2.29 -16.83
N LEU A 272 -0.22 3.04 -17.40
CA LEU A 272 0.14 2.96 -18.82
C LEU A 272 0.60 1.55 -19.21
N LEU A 273 1.48 0.95 -18.42
CA LEU A 273 1.96 -0.42 -18.67
C LEU A 273 0.83 -1.45 -18.54
N HIS A 274 -0.13 -1.22 -17.64
CA HIS A 274 -1.32 -2.05 -17.55
C HIS A 274 -2.14 -1.96 -18.84
N GLY A 275 -2.50 -0.76 -19.30
CA GLY A 275 -3.27 -0.55 -20.53
C GLY A 275 -2.62 -1.16 -21.76
N THR A 276 -1.32 -0.97 -21.91
CA THR A 276 -0.56 -1.57 -23.03
C THR A 276 -0.54 -3.10 -22.95
N SER A 277 -0.37 -3.68 -21.76
CA SER A 277 -0.36 -5.13 -21.57
C SER A 277 -1.72 -5.79 -21.82
N THR A 278 -2.81 -5.09 -21.48
CA THR A 278 -4.20 -5.55 -21.68
C THR A 278 -4.77 -5.15 -23.03
N LYS A 279 -4.02 -4.39 -23.84
CA LYS A 279 -4.45 -3.82 -25.13
C LYS A 279 -5.71 -2.98 -25.01
N SER A 280 -5.88 -2.28 -23.89
CA SER A 280 -7.01 -1.39 -23.64
C SER A 280 -6.63 0.03 -24.04
N THR A 281 -7.19 0.53 -25.15
CA THR A 281 -6.96 1.90 -25.61
C THR A 281 -7.50 2.93 -24.62
N GLU A 282 -8.67 2.66 -24.02
CA GLU A 282 -9.26 3.51 -22.98
C GLU A 282 -8.31 3.73 -21.80
N VAL A 283 -7.67 2.67 -21.31
CA VAL A 283 -6.71 2.75 -20.20
C VAL A 283 -5.43 3.47 -20.62
N VAL A 284 -4.97 3.27 -21.86
CA VAL A 284 -3.79 3.97 -22.38
C VAL A 284 -4.04 5.46 -22.51
N ASP A 285 -5.18 5.85 -23.09
CA ASP A 285 -5.57 7.24 -23.29
C ASP A 285 -5.73 7.96 -21.95
N ASP A 286 -6.40 7.34 -20.97
CA ASP A 286 -6.53 7.85 -19.60
C ASP A 286 -5.17 8.03 -18.92
N ALA A 287 -4.26 7.05 -19.02
CA ALA A 287 -2.92 7.17 -18.46
C ALA A 287 -2.13 8.34 -19.08
N VAL A 288 -2.25 8.55 -20.39
CA VAL A 288 -1.59 9.67 -21.09
C VAL A 288 -2.18 11.01 -20.66
N GLU A 289 -3.50 11.12 -20.50
CA GLU A 289 -4.17 12.33 -20.01
C GLU A 289 -3.74 12.69 -18.58
N LEU A 290 -3.68 11.70 -17.68
CA LEU A 290 -3.23 11.89 -16.31
C LEU A 290 -1.76 12.33 -16.25
N MET A 291 -0.88 11.74 -17.06
CA MET A 291 0.52 12.17 -17.15
C MET A 291 0.65 13.58 -17.72
N GLY A 292 -0.17 13.96 -18.71
CA GLY A 292 -0.23 15.33 -19.23
C GLY A 292 -0.63 16.33 -18.16
N SER A 293 -1.68 16.01 -17.39
CA SER A 293 -2.15 16.82 -16.27
C SER A 293 -1.07 17.00 -15.18
N LEU A 294 -0.31 15.94 -14.90
CA LEU A 294 0.83 16.01 -13.99
C LEU A 294 1.93 16.94 -14.52
N VAL A 295 2.27 16.85 -15.81
CA VAL A 295 3.25 17.76 -16.44
C VAL A 295 2.82 19.21 -16.32
N ASP A 296 1.55 19.51 -16.61
CA ASP A 296 1.01 20.86 -16.50
C ASP A 296 1.07 21.38 -15.06
N SER A 297 0.71 20.55 -14.08
CA SER A 297 0.82 20.88 -12.66
C SER A 297 2.27 21.19 -12.25
N LEU A 298 3.23 20.37 -12.70
CA LEU A 298 4.65 20.56 -12.39
C LEU A 298 5.26 21.81 -13.05
N GLN A 299 4.68 22.30 -14.15
CA GLN A 299 5.13 23.55 -14.78
C GLN A 299 4.61 24.78 -14.04
N LEU A 300 3.41 24.68 -13.45
CA LEU A 300 2.80 25.74 -12.65
C LEU A 300 3.47 25.86 -11.27
N ASP A 301 3.71 24.73 -10.62
CA ASP A 301 4.52 24.65 -9.41
C ASP A 301 6.00 24.70 -9.80
N ARG A 302 6.56 25.92 -9.88
CA ARG A 302 8.02 26.16 -10.03
C ARG A 302 8.90 25.55 -8.90
N SER A 303 8.33 24.70 -8.06
CA SER A 303 8.92 24.07 -6.89
C SER A 303 9.19 22.59 -7.14
N GLY A 304 10.46 22.29 -7.44
CA GLY A 304 11.13 21.15 -6.84
C GLY A 304 11.38 19.92 -7.71
N SER A 305 12.67 19.63 -7.92
CA SER A 305 13.14 18.30 -8.36
C SER A 305 12.76 17.23 -7.34
N ILE A 306 12.58 15.98 -7.78
CA ILE A 306 12.60 14.84 -6.85
C ILE A 306 14.06 14.55 -6.54
N GLY A 307 14.64 15.27 -5.59
CA GLY A 307 16.04 15.07 -5.19
C GLY A 307 16.39 15.87 -3.95
N ALA A 308 17.47 15.47 -3.29
CA ALA A 308 17.92 16.04 -2.02
C ALA A 308 18.22 17.55 -2.08
N GLY A 309 18.42 18.10 -3.29
CA GLY A 309 18.59 19.52 -3.55
C GLY A 309 17.29 20.32 -3.71
N SER A 310 16.12 19.70 -3.66
CA SER A 310 14.82 20.37 -3.68
C SER A 310 14.41 20.83 -2.27
N THR A 311 15.27 21.63 -1.65
CA THR A 311 15.01 22.30 -0.38
C THR A 311 14.12 23.53 -0.59
N ALA A 312 12.91 23.33 -1.14
CA ALA A 312 11.87 24.37 -1.06
C ALA A 312 11.17 24.39 0.32
N ALA A 313 11.59 23.53 1.26
CA ALA A 313 11.12 23.55 2.64
C ALA A 313 12.21 23.14 3.65
N LEU A 314 13.43 23.69 3.50
CA LEU A 314 14.18 24.01 4.72
C LEU A 314 13.56 25.30 5.24
N ASP A 315 12.50 25.14 6.03
CA ASP A 315 11.93 26.19 6.85
C ASP A 315 13.07 26.94 7.55
N ILE A 316 13.03 28.27 7.47
CA ILE A 316 14.08 29.16 8.03
C ILE A 316 14.29 28.83 9.52
N ASP A 317 13.25 28.36 10.21
CA ASP A 317 13.27 27.87 11.59
C ASP A 317 14.11 26.59 11.79
N GLY A 318 14.18 25.72 10.78
CA GLY A 318 14.99 24.49 10.80
C GLY A 318 16.49 24.78 10.69
N VAL A 319 16.85 25.79 9.89
CA VAL A 319 18.24 26.25 9.74
C VAL A 319 18.69 26.98 11.02
N GLU A 320 17.82 27.78 11.64
CA GLU A 320 18.13 28.50 12.89
C GLU A 320 18.31 27.56 14.09
N LYS A 321 17.54 26.46 14.17
CA LYS A 321 17.75 25.40 15.17
C LYS A 321 19.07 24.65 14.98
N LEU A 322 19.50 24.44 13.74
CA LEU A 322 20.76 23.76 13.43
C LEU A 322 21.96 24.65 13.79
N LEU A 323 21.90 25.95 13.47
CA LEU A 323 22.93 26.93 13.83
C LEU A 323 23.05 27.12 15.35
N SER A 324 21.92 27.30 16.05
CA SER A 324 21.90 27.48 17.51
C SER A 324 22.30 26.23 18.32
N SER A 325 22.24 25.03 17.71
CA SER A 325 22.75 23.79 18.30
C SER A 325 24.27 23.63 18.14
N THR A 326 24.82 24.24 17.08
CA THR A 326 26.26 24.18 16.77
C THR A 326 27.04 25.19 17.61
N GLU A 327 26.50 26.40 17.82
CA GLU A 327 27.10 27.43 18.68
C GLU A 327 27.17 27.01 20.16
N ARG A 328 26.17 26.25 20.65
CA ARG A 328 26.17 25.71 22.03
C ARG A 328 27.16 24.58 22.29
N ARG A 329 27.77 24.00 21.25
CA ARG A 329 28.80 22.96 21.38
C ARG A 329 30.22 23.52 21.38
N HIS A 330 30.41 24.80 21.09
CA HIS A 330 31.71 25.45 20.95
C HIS A 330 31.90 26.69 21.84
N GLY A 331 31.02 26.89 22.82
CA GLY A 331 31.22 27.79 23.97
C GLY A 331 31.31 27.00 25.26
#